data_AF-A0A519CTW3-F1
#
_entry.id   AF-A0A519CTW3-F1
#
_cell.length_a   1.000
_cell.length_b   1.000
_cell.length_c   1.000
_cell.angle_alpha   90.00
_cell.angle_beta   90.00
_cell.angle_gamma   90.00
#
_symmetry.space_group_name_H-M   'P 1'
#
loop_
_entity.id
_entity.type
_entity.pdbx_description
1 polymer ?
#
loop_
_entity_poly.entity_id
_entity_poly.type
_entity_poly.pdbx_seq_one_letter_code
_entity_poly.pdbx_strand_id
1 'polypeptide(L)' 'MARLWLFGGKGGVGKTTTSAATALWLANAGFRTLVVSSDPA' A
#
# COMPACT_ATOMS: atom_id res chain seq x y z
N MET A 1 -13.91 2.65 -13.35
CA MET A 1 -13.07 1.51 -12.94
C MET A 1 -12.33 1.90 -11.67
N ALA A 2 -12.53 1.20 -10.55
CA ALA A 2 -11.85 1.52 -9.29
C ALA A 2 -10.50 0.78 -9.21
N ARG A 3 -9.43 1.45 -8.79
CA ARG A 3 -8.10 0.88 -8.53
C ARG A 3 -7.82 0.94 -7.03
N LEU A 4 -7.96 -0.19 -6.34
CA LEU A 4 -7.73 -0.34 -4.90
C LEU A 4 -6.86 -1.57 -4.65
N TRP A 5 -5.76 -1.40 -3.92
CA TRP A 5 -4.90 -2.49 -3.46
C TRP A 5 -4.96 -2.58 -1.94
N LEU A 6 -5.25 -3.77 -1.41
CA LEU A 6 -5.36 -4.04 0.02
C LEU A 6 -4.22 -4.95 0.47
N PHE A 7 -3.55 -4.57 1.56
CA PHE A 7 -2.42 -5.32 2.12
C PHE A 7 -2.84 -5.95 3.46
N GLY A 8 -3.17 -7.24 3.42
CA GLY A 8 -3.61 -8.04 4.58
C GLY A 8 -2.57 -9.09 5.01
N GLY A 9 -2.71 -9.62 6.23
CA GLY A 9 -1.79 -10.62 6.80
C GLY A 9 -1.62 -10.53 8.31
N LYS A 10 -0.94 -11.51 8.91
CA LYS A 10 -0.66 -11.60 10.36
C LYS A 10 0.18 -10.40 10.87
N GLY A 11 0.27 -10.22 12.18
CA GLY A 11 1.14 -9.20 12.79
C GLY A 11 2.60 -9.39 12.40
N GLY A 12 3.32 -8.31 12.11
CA GLY A 12 4.77 -8.35 11.82
C GLY A 12 5.19 -8.88 10.46
N VAL A 13 4.27 -9.28 9.56
CA VAL A 13 4.61 -9.86 8.24
C VAL A 13 5.04 -8.85 7.18
N GLY A 14 5.16 -7.56 7.53
CA GLY A 14 5.66 -6.51 6.62
C GLY A 14 4.61 -5.79 5.76
N LYS A 15 3.31 -5.88 6.09
CA LYS A 15 2.21 -5.23 5.34
C LYS A 15 2.45 -3.75 5.05
N THR A 16 2.86 -2.98 6.06
CA THR A 16 3.15 -1.55 5.94
C THR A 16 4.30 -1.29 4.96
N THR A 17 5.38 -2.08 5.07
CA THR A 17 6.54 -1.99 4.18
C THR A 17 6.15 -2.31 2.74
N THR A 18 5.39 -3.38 2.52
CA THR A 18 4.94 -3.76 1.18
C THR A 18 3.99 -2.72 0.59
N SER A 19 3.04 -2.20 1.38
CA SER A 19 2.13 -1.13 0.94
C SER A 19 2.88 0.13 0.49
N ALA A 20 3.86 0.58 1.29
CA ALA A 20 4.69 1.73 0.95
C ALA A 20 5.55 1.49 -0.30
N ALA A 21 6.18 0.32 -0.41
CA ALA A 21 7.00 -0.04 -1.56
C ALA A 21 6.18 -0.10 -2.86
N THR A 22 4.98 -0.69 -2.82
CA THR A 22 4.07 -0.72 -3.96
C THR A 22 3.60 0.68 -4.34
N ALA A 23 3.26 1.53 -3.35
CA ALA A 23 2.84 2.91 -3.62
C ALA A 23 3.96 3.73 -4.29
N LEU A 24 5.20 3.58 -3.83
CA LEU A 24 6.36 4.24 -4.42
C LEU A 24 6.59 3.78 -5.87
N TRP A 25 6.52 2.46 -6.11
CA TRP A 25 6.67 1.91 -7.45
C TRP A 25 5.61 2.45 -8.42
N LEU A 26 4.34 2.51 -7.99
CA LEU A 26 3.24 3.05 -8.80
C LEU A 26 3.38 4.56 -9.07
N ALA A 27 3.80 5.33 -8.07
CA ALA A 27 4.07 6.75 -8.23
C ALA A 27 5.21 6.99 -9.24
N ASN A 28 6.28 6.21 -9.16
CA ASN A 28 7.40 6.27 -10.12
C ASN A 28 6.99 5.84 -11.54
N ALA A 29 6.00 4.96 -11.67
CA ALA A 29 5.42 4.60 -12.97
C ALA A 29 4.44 5.66 -13.52
N GLY A 30 4.31 6.82 -12.87
CA GLY A 30 3.47 7.93 -13.32
C GLY A 30 2.00 7.84 -12.89
N PHE A 31 1.64 6.89 -12.03
CA PHE A 31 0.28 6.80 -11.51
C PHE A 31 0.07 7.76 -10.33
N ARG A 32 -1.02 8.52 -10.36
CA ARG A 32 -1.51 9.23 -9.17
C ARG A 32 -1.85 8.19 -8.11
N THR A 33 -1.03 8.14 -7.06
CA THR A 33 -1.05 7.07 -6.07
C THR A 33 -1.28 7.67 -4.69
N LEU A 34 -2.21 7.09 -3.94
CA LEU A 34 -2.48 7.41 -2.55
C LEU A 34 -2.24 6.15 -1.71
N VAL A 35 -1.46 6.25 -0.65
CA VAL A 35 -1.30 5.19 0.35
C VAL A 35 -2.06 5.58 1.61
N VAL A 36 -2.84 4.66 2.16
CA VAL A 36 -3.64 4.88 3.36
C VAL A 36 -3.40 3.71 4.32
N SER A 37 -3.14 4.01 5.59
CA SER A 37 -3.14 3.02 6.67
C SER A 37 -4.50 3.04 7.37
N SER A 38 -5.07 1.86 7.61
CA SER A 38 -6.29 1.69 8.40
C SER A 38 -6.05 0.95 9.72
N ASP A 39 -4.79 0.68 10.06
CA ASP A 39 -4.43 0.05 11.33
C ASP A 39 -4.60 1.08 12.47
N PRO A 40 -5.31 0.76 13.57
CA PRO A 40 -5.39 1.63 14.74
C PRO A 40 -4.12 1.63 15.61
N ALA A 41 -3.17 0.73 15.36
CA ALA A 41 -1.93 0.55 16.14
C ALA A 41 -0.91 1.68 15.97
#